data_AF-A0AAW4HJJ8-F1
#
_entry.id   AF-A0AAW4HJJ8-F1
#
_cell.length_a   1.000
_cell.length_b   1.000
_cell.length_c   1.000
_cell.angle_alpha   90.00
_cell.angle_beta   90.00
_cell.angle_gamma   90.00
#
_symmetry.space_group_name_H-M   'P 1'
#
loop_
_entity.id
_entity.type
_entity.pdbx_description
1 polymer ?
#
loop_
_entity_poly.entity_id
_entity_poly.type
_entity_poly.pdbx_seq_one_letter_code
_entity_poly.pdbx_strand_id
1 'polypeptide(L)' 'EGFGQVLVECLATGTPVVSTNCQSGPSEILVGELSQYLVDIKDRDECAIVNDLSNMFNEILNNPPTITNDAIKRFSKE' A
#
# COMPACT_ATOMS: atom_id res chain seq x y z
N GLU A 1 -0.69 -6.61 -11.90
CA GLU A 1 -1.48 -7.20 -10.81
C GLU A 1 -2.96 -7.21 -11.18
N GLY A 2 -3.73 -8.17 -10.65
CA GLY A 2 -5.19 -8.09 -10.69
C GLY A 2 -5.62 -6.78 -10.01
N PHE A 3 -6.57 -6.11 -10.63
CA PHE A 3 -7.09 -4.77 -10.33
C PHE A 3 -6.92 -4.34 -8.85
N GLY A 4 -6.40 -3.12 -8.63
CA GLY A 4 -6.20 -2.52 -7.29
C GLY A 4 -7.47 -2.31 -6.45
N GLN A 5 -8.62 -2.89 -6.83
CA GLN A 5 -9.84 -2.94 -6.03
C GLN A 5 -9.56 -3.46 -4.63
N VAL A 6 -8.75 -4.52 -4.50
CA VAL A 6 -8.44 -5.11 -3.19
C VAL A 6 -7.76 -4.10 -2.27
N LEU A 7 -6.84 -3.27 -2.79
CA LEU A 7 -6.22 -2.22 -1.99
C LEU A 7 -7.26 -1.17 -1.56
N VAL A 8 -8.16 -0.77 -2.45
CA VAL A 8 -9.25 0.16 -2.12
C VAL A 8 -10.21 -0.42 -1.08
N GLU A 9 -10.58 -1.70 -1.22
CA GLU A 9 -11.44 -2.43 -0.29
C GLU A 9 -10.81 -2.52 1.09
N CYS A 10 -9.52 -2.89 1.18
CA CYS A 10 -8.79 -2.91 2.45
C CYS A 10 -8.77 -1.53 3.12
N LEU A 11 -8.47 -0.47 2.36
CA LEU A 11 -8.50 0.89 2.92
C LEU A 11 -9.92 1.27 3.38
N ALA A 12 -10.97 0.87 2.64
CA ALA A 12 -12.35 1.13 3.01
C ALA A 12 -12.80 0.39 4.28
N THR A 13 -12.22 -0.78 4.56
CA THR A 13 -12.44 -1.53 5.80
C THR A 13 -11.46 -1.17 6.91
N GLY A 14 -10.62 -0.15 6.72
CA GLY A 14 -9.61 0.27 7.72
C GLY A 14 -8.50 -0.75 7.92
N THR A 15 -8.28 -1.65 6.95
CA THR A 15 -7.21 -2.64 6.95
C THR A 15 -5.93 -2.06 6.37
N PRO A 16 -4.83 -1.98 7.14
CA PRO A 16 -3.53 -1.54 6.64
C PRO A 16 -3.04 -2.39 5.47
N VAL A 17 -2.34 -1.76 4.53
CA VAL A 17 -1.86 -2.41 3.31
C VAL A 17 -0.38 -2.11 3.09
N VAL A 18 0.32 -3.11 2.56
CA VAL A 18 1.65 -2.98 1.95
C VAL A 18 1.53 -3.54 0.55
N SER A 19 2.12 -2.86 -0.42
CA SER A 19 2.12 -3.33 -1.81
C SER A 19 3.46 -3.07 -2.46
N THR A 20 3.80 -3.86 -3.47
CA THR A 20 4.96 -3.56 -4.31
C THR A 20 4.63 -2.41 -5.25
N ASN A 21 5.60 -1.57 -5.58
CA ASN A 21 5.44 -0.49 -6.54
C ASN A 21 5.52 -1.03 -7.97
N CYS A 22 4.55 -1.87 -8.34
CA CYS A 22 4.38 -2.35 -9.69
C CYS A 22 4.04 -1.20 -10.66
N GLN A 23 4.31 -1.40 -11.95
CA GLN A 23 4.18 -0.37 -12.99
C GLN A 23 2.79 0.31 -13.09
N SER A 24 1.73 -0.31 -12.58
CA SER A 24 0.36 0.23 -12.64
C SER A 24 -0.46 -0.22 -11.42
N GLY A 25 -1.24 0.68 -10.83
CA GLY A 25 -2.21 0.37 -9.78
C GLY A 25 -1.83 0.85 -8.36
N PRO A 26 -0.85 0.23 -7.68
CA PRO A 26 -0.58 0.53 -6.27
C PRO A 26 -0.21 1.98 -5.99
N SER A 27 0.68 2.58 -6.78
CA SER A 27 1.08 3.99 -6.66
C SER A 27 -0.02 4.97 -7.04
N GLU A 28 -1.00 4.51 -7.83
CA GLU A 28 -2.21 5.28 -8.08
C GLU A 28 -3.18 5.22 -6.92
N ILE A 29 -3.04 4.31 -5.94
CA ILE A 29 -3.96 4.13 -4.79
C ILE A 29 -3.33 4.65 -3.48
N LEU A 30 -2.10 4.23 -3.20
CA LEU A 30 -1.32 4.59 -2.01
C LEU A 30 -0.57 5.90 -2.25
N VAL A 31 -1.25 7.02 -1.95
CA VAL A 31 -0.76 8.38 -2.19
C VAL A 31 -0.63 9.16 -0.87
N GLY A 32 0.12 10.27 -0.89
CA GLY A 32 0.39 11.06 0.31
C GLY A 32 1.12 10.22 1.36
N GLU A 33 0.68 10.30 2.62
CA GLU A 33 1.28 9.51 3.71
C GLU A 33 1.21 7.99 3.45
N LEU A 34 0.23 7.50 2.67
CA LEU A 34 0.12 6.07 2.36
C LEU A 34 1.17 5.60 1.35
N SER A 35 1.82 6.49 0.60
CA SER A 35 2.84 6.09 -0.38
C SER A 35 4.08 5.47 0.27
N GLN A 36 4.29 5.72 1.57
CA GLN A 36 5.36 5.07 2.33
C GLN A 36 5.17 3.55 2.44
N TYR A 37 3.96 3.04 2.16
CA TYR A 37 3.65 1.60 2.19
C TYR A 37 3.86 0.89 0.83
N LEU A 38 4.62 1.52 -0.07
CA LEU A 38 5.02 0.97 -1.35
C LEU A 38 6.47 0.51 -1.30
N VAL A 39 6.71 -0.75 -1.65
CA VAL A 39 8.07 -1.31 -1.78
C VAL A 39 8.49 -1.31 -3.25
N ASP A 40 9.55 -0.59 -3.58
CA ASP A 40 10.09 -0.59 -4.95
C ASP A 40 10.70 -1.95 -5.29
N ILE A 41 10.40 -2.42 -6.50
CA ILE A 41 10.84 -3.72 -7.03
C ILE A 41 11.69 -3.57 -8.30
N LYS A 42 11.73 -2.37 -8.89
CA LYS A 42 12.42 -2.17 -10.16
C LYS A 42 13.94 -2.16 -9.95
N ASP A 43 14.65 -2.98 -10.71
CA ASP A 43 16.12 -3.08 -10.67
C ASP A 43 16.68 -3.43 -9.25
N ARG A 44 15.86 -4.11 -8.43
CA ARG A 44 16.21 -4.55 -7.07
C ARG A 44 16.43 -6.06 -7.03
N ASP A 45 17.32 -6.51 -6.14
CA ASP A 45 17.49 -7.94 -5.86
C ASP A 45 16.35 -8.46 -4.96
N GLU A 46 16.07 -9.76 -5.07
CA GLU A 46 14.99 -10.40 -4.33
C GLU A 46 15.16 -10.29 -2.81
N CYS A 47 16.39 -10.41 -2.30
CA CYS A 47 16.65 -10.29 -0.86
C CYS A 47 16.32 -8.89 -0.35
N ALA A 48 16.67 -7.85 -1.10
CA ALA A 48 16.33 -6.48 -0.73
C ALA A 48 14.81 -6.24 -0.75
N ILE A 49 14.09 -6.76 -1.74
CA ILE A 49 12.62 -6.66 -1.80
C ILE A 49 11.99 -7.35 -0.58
N VAL A 50 12.44 -8.56 -0.25
CA VAL A 50 11.93 -9.34 0.90
C VAL A 50 12.22 -8.62 2.22
N ASN A 51 13.41 -8.05 2.38
CA ASN A 51 13.78 -7.30 3.58
C ASN A 51 12.92 -6.03 3.73
N ASP A 52 12.70 -5.28 2.66
CA ASP A 52 11.88 -4.07 2.68
C ASP A 52 10.42 -4.39 3.03
N LEU A 53 9.83 -5.42 2.40
CA LEU A 53 8.50 -5.90 2.75
C LEU A 53 8.43 -6.31 4.22
N SER A 54 9.40 -7.08 4.71
CA SER A 54 9.44 -7.57 6.09
C SER A 54 9.54 -6.41 7.09
N ASN A 55 10.39 -5.43 6.82
CA ASN A 55 10.53 -4.24 7.65
C ASN A 55 9.23 -3.45 7.71
N MET A 56 8.55 -3.29 6.58
CA MET A 56 7.30 -2.55 6.49
C MET A 56 6.15 -3.24 7.20
N PHE A 57 6.03 -4.58 7.07
CA PHE A 57 5.07 -5.35 7.85
C PHE A 57 5.32 -5.20 9.35
N ASN A 58 6.58 -5.27 9.79
CA ASN A 58 6.93 -5.04 11.19
C ASN A 58 6.58 -3.62 11.65
N GLU A 59 6.79 -2.61 10.81
CA GLU A 59 6.42 -1.22 11.11
C GLU A 59 4.91 -1.10 11.33
N ILE A 60 4.10 -1.59 10.40
CA ILE A 60 2.62 -1.56 10.52
C ILE A 60 2.11 -2.34 11.74
N LEU A 61 2.71 -3.49 12.06
CA LEU A 61 2.29 -4.29 13.22
C LEU A 61 2.58 -3.57 14.54
N ASN A 62 3.67 -2.81 14.62
CA ASN A 62 4.05 -2.07 15.83
C ASN A 62 3.39 -0.69 15.91
N ASN A 63 3.19 -0.05 14.75
CA ASN A 63 2.69 1.31 14.60
C ASN A 63 1.60 1.34 13.50
N PRO A 64 0.39 0.83 13.79
CA PRO A 64 -0.65 0.72 12.79
C PRO A 64 -1.06 2.11 12.26
N PRO A 65 -1.09 2.33 10.93
CA PRO A 65 -1.52 3.60 10.37
C PRO A 65 -2.97 3.90 10.71
N THR A 66 -3.25 5.19 10.86
CA THR A 66 -4.64 5.67 10.83
C THR A 66 -5.07 5.81 9.38
N ILE A 67 -5.99 4.95 8.94
CA ILE A 67 -6.60 5.05 7.60
C ILE A 67 -7.81 5.99 7.70
N THR A 68 -7.74 7.12 7.01
CA THR A 68 -8.81 8.13 6.99
C THR A 68 -9.73 7.94 5.78
N ASN A 69 -10.98 8.40 5.90
CA ASN A 69 -11.93 8.38 4.78
C ASN A 69 -11.43 9.20 3.58
N ASP A 70 -10.56 10.19 3.78
CA ASP A 70 -9.98 10.97 2.69
C ASP A 70 -9.11 10.12 1.75
N ALA A 71 -8.47 9.06 2.26
CA ALA A 71 -7.66 8.13 1.46
C ALA A 71 -8.48 7.40 0.38
N ILE A 72 -9.76 7.16 0.65
CA ILE A 72 -10.68 6.39 -0.23
C ILE A 72 -11.72 7.28 -0.92
N LYS A 73 -11.81 8.57 -0.57
CA LYS A 73 -12.84 9.50 -1.04
C LYS A 73 -12.94 9.62 -2.56
N ARG A 74 -11.83 9.53 -3.28
CA ARG A 74 -11.82 9.57 -4.76
C ARG A 74 -12.36 8.29 -5.43
N PHE A 75 -12.55 7.23 -4.64
CA PHE A 75 -13.08 5.94 -5.11
C PHE A 75 -14.53 5.72 -4.67
N SER A 76 -15.12 6.60 -3.85
CA SER A 76 -16.55 6.55 -3.53
C SER A 76 -17.37 6.98 -4.74
N LYS A 77 -18.45 6.24 -5.04
CA LYS A 77 -19.51 6.75 -5.93
C LYS A 77 -20.20 7.92 -5.22
N GLU A 78 -20.47 8.99 -5.99
CA GLU A 78 -21.33 10.11 -5.59
C GLU A 78 -22.66 9.63 -4.98
#